data_AF-A0A957T4C8-F1
#
_entry.id   AF-A0A957T4C8-F1
#
_cell.length_a   1.000
_cell.length_b   1.000
_cell.length_c   1.000
_cell.angle_alpha   90.00
_cell.angle_beta   90.00
_cell.angle_gamma   90.00
#
_symmetry.space_group_name_H-M   'P 1'
#
loop_
_entity.id
_entity.type
_entity.pdbx_description
1 polymer ?
#
loop_
_entity_poly.entity_id
_entity_poly.type
_entity_poly.pdbx_seq_one_letter_code
_entity_poly.pdbx_strand_id
1 'polypeptide(L)'
;MTDTNNRISASGVDSVASPAQGTQVDRRQGAGDFEKLLRQQYAQQQVRKAQQQPFAAPPVEAQPVSFSKHALQRLDKRQIALAPEQNQRLENAVQAAANKGARQSLVFMDGIAFVVNVSDRTVVTALDVGSSSGTGGGEANTVFTNIDSAVVA
;
A
#
# COMPACT_ATOMS: atom_id res chain seq x y z
N MET A 1 -37.02 49.27 40.22
CA MET A 1 -36.33 48.21 40.98
C MET A 1 -35.11 47.85 40.14
N THR A 2 -34.10 48.72 40.24
CA THR A 2 -32.88 48.58 41.06
C THR A 2 -31.88 47.67 40.34
N ASP A 3 -30.98 48.28 39.58
CA ASP A 3 -29.70 48.90 40.04
C ASP A 3 -28.61 47.82 40.02
N THR A 4 -27.54 47.87 39.22
CA THR A 4 -26.46 48.87 39.10
C THR A 4 -25.15 48.17 39.48
N ASN A 5 -24.05 48.64 38.84
CA ASN A 5 -22.64 48.39 39.11
C ASN A 5 -21.99 47.28 38.27
N ASN A 6 -21.15 47.58 37.27
CA ASN A 6 -20.10 48.60 37.14
C ASN A 6 -19.12 48.66 38.33
N ARG A 7 -17.90 48.16 38.12
CA ARG A 7 -16.66 48.77 38.62
C ARG A 7 -15.47 48.19 37.84
N ILE A 8 -14.96 48.92 36.84
CA ILE A 8 -13.87 49.91 36.89
C ILE A 8 -12.52 49.28 37.25
N SER A 9 -11.56 49.40 36.34
CA SER A 9 -10.24 50.04 36.53
C SER A 9 -9.35 49.68 35.34
N ALA A 10 -8.58 50.55 34.71
CA ALA A 10 -8.39 51.99 34.81
C ALA A 10 -7.53 52.40 33.60
N SER A 11 -7.53 53.71 33.29
CA SER A 11 -6.38 54.52 32.84
C SER A 11 -5.35 53.87 31.90
N GLY A 12 -5.09 54.38 30.71
CA GLY A 12 -4.96 55.79 30.41
C GLY A 12 -3.84 55.92 29.38
N VAL A 13 -4.13 56.74 28.38
CA VAL A 13 -3.24 57.40 27.43
C VAL A 13 -1.81 57.61 27.95
N ASP A 14 -0.81 57.25 27.14
CA ASP A 14 -0.04 58.27 26.40
C ASP A 14 0.94 57.65 25.39
N SER A 15 0.92 58.23 24.20
CA SER A 15 2.03 58.59 23.31
C SER A 15 3.32 57.74 23.30
N VAL A 16 3.74 57.24 22.13
CA VAL A 16 4.93 57.74 21.40
C VAL A 16 5.13 57.07 20.03
N ALA A 17 5.24 57.93 19.01
CA ALA A 17 6.20 57.89 17.89
C ALA A 17 6.15 56.78 16.80
N SER A 18 5.77 57.20 15.58
CA SER A 18 6.35 56.80 14.27
C SER A 18 7.88 57.05 14.23
N PRO A 19 8.72 56.47 13.33
CA PRO A 19 8.50 55.98 11.95
C PRO A 19 9.03 54.53 11.77
N ALA A 20 9.07 53.81 10.63
CA ALA A 20 9.36 54.16 9.25
C ALA A 20 8.99 52.99 8.31
N GLN A 21 8.45 53.34 7.13
CA GLN A 21 8.84 52.86 5.80
C GLN A 21 9.10 51.36 5.59
N GLY A 22 8.12 50.71 4.95
CA GLY A 22 8.30 50.04 3.65
C GLY A 22 9.32 48.91 3.54
N THR A 23 8.83 47.67 3.45
CA THR A 23 9.38 46.72 2.48
C THR A 23 8.22 46.03 1.79
N GLN A 24 8.07 46.41 0.53
CA GLN A 24 7.10 45.90 -0.44
C GLN A 24 7.44 44.42 -0.69
N VAL A 25 6.62 43.50 -0.18
CA VAL A 25 6.75 42.07 -0.54
C VAL A 25 6.19 41.87 -1.93
N ASP A 26 7.11 41.76 -2.90
CA ASP A 26 6.83 41.46 -4.29
C ASP A 26 6.08 40.13 -4.41
N ARG A 27 4.87 40.22 -4.94
CA ARG A 27 3.91 39.11 -5.04
C ARG A 27 4.06 38.44 -6.39
N ARG A 28 5.27 38.03 -6.78
CA ARG A 28 5.52 37.21 -7.98
C ARG A 28 6.77 36.35 -7.82
N GLN A 29 6.66 35.20 -7.16
CA GLN A 29 7.42 33.95 -7.39
C GLN A 29 7.37 33.11 -6.12
N GLY A 30 6.60 32.03 -6.14
CA GLY A 30 6.54 31.08 -5.03
C GLY A 30 6.02 29.69 -5.37
N ALA A 31 5.68 29.43 -6.64
CA ALA A 31 5.18 28.12 -7.07
C ALA A 31 6.30 27.17 -7.55
N GLY A 32 7.46 27.70 -7.97
CA GLY A 32 8.53 26.89 -8.58
C GLY A 32 9.50 26.26 -7.59
N ASP A 33 9.69 26.85 -6.40
CA ASP A 33 10.73 26.41 -5.48
C ASP A 33 10.31 25.19 -4.65
N PHE A 34 9.01 25.06 -4.36
CA PHE A 34 8.44 23.88 -3.73
C PHE A 34 8.43 22.68 -4.69
N GLU A 35 8.10 22.89 -5.98
CA GLU A 35 8.16 21.85 -7.00
C GLU A 35 9.61 21.37 -7.22
N LYS A 36 10.59 22.28 -7.18
CA LYS A 36 12.02 21.93 -7.21
C LYS A 36 12.44 21.12 -5.98
N LEU A 37 11.95 21.47 -4.78
CA LEU A 37 12.27 20.75 -3.54
C LEU A 37 11.68 19.33 -3.56
N LEU A 38 10.43 19.19 -4.02
CA LEU A 38 9.79 17.89 -4.21
C LEU A 38 10.54 17.07 -5.26
N ARG A 39 10.86 17.64 -6.43
CA ARG A 39 11.63 16.96 -7.47
C ARG A 39 13.00 16.52 -6.97
N GLN A 40 13.67 17.34 -6.15
CA GLN A 40 14.96 17.02 -5.55
C GLN A 40 14.85 15.91 -4.50
N GLN A 41 13.80 15.92 -3.68
CA GLN A 41 13.52 14.87 -2.71
C GLN A 41 13.14 13.54 -3.38
N TYR A 42 12.31 13.58 -4.42
CA TYR A 42 11.94 12.40 -5.21
C TYR A 42 13.14 11.83 -6.00
N ALA A 43 14.01 12.69 -6.55
CA ALA A 43 15.23 12.26 -7.23
C ALA A 43 16.20 11.57 -6.27
N GLN A 44 16.36 12.10 -5.05
CA GLN A 44 17.22 11.50 -4.02
C GLN A 44 16.71 10.13 -3.52
N GLN A 45 15.39 9.91 -3.48
CA GLN A 45 14.82 8.59 -3.16
C GLN A 45 15.14 7.54 -4.22
N GLN A 46 15.19 7.92 -5.51
CA GLN A 46 15.48 7.00 -6.62
C GLN A 46 16.95 6.56 -6.63
N VAL A 47 17.90 7.48 -6.36
CA VAL A 47 19.34 7.13 -6.36
C VAL A 47 19.73 6.22 -5.19
N ARG A 48 19.08 6.36 -4.03
CA ARG A 48 19.33 5.49 -2.86
C ARG A 48 18.85 4.05 -3.08
N LYS A 49 17.74 3.84 -3.80
CA LYS A 49 17.28 2.51 -4.20
C LYS A 49 18.18 1.88 -5.28
N ALA A 50 18.81 2.69 -6.13
CA ALA A 50 19.67 2.20 -7.21
C ALA A 50 21.09 1.78 -6.75
N GLN A 51 21.59 2.32 -5.62
CA GLN A 51 22.97 2.07 -5.14
C GLN A 51 23.08 1.01 -4.04
N GLN A 52 21.97 0.40 -3.61
CA GLN A 52 21.95 -0.67 -2.62
C GLN A 52 21.46 -1.97 -3.25
N GLN A 53 22.23 -2.47 -4.22
CA GLN A 53 22.25 -3.91 -4.49
C GLN A 53 23.69 -4.37 -4.24
N PRO A 54 23.98 -5.01 -3.10
CA PRO A 54 25.15 -5.88 -3.04
C PRO A 54 24.99 -6.93 -4.14
N PHE A 55 26.01 -7.10 -4.99
CA PHE A 55 26.10 -8.19 -5.97
C PHE A 55 26.22 -9.59 -5.32
N ALA A 56 25.97 -9.70 -4.01
CA ALA A 56 25.86 -10.97 -3.33
C ALA A 56 24.40 -11.42 -3.44
N ALA A 57 24.17 -12.48 -4.20
CA ALA A 57 22.91 -13.22 -4.11
C ALA A 57 22.66 -13.53 -2.62
N PRO A 58 21.57 -13.02 -2.02
CA PRO A 58 21.25 -13.37 -0.65
C PRO A 58 21.12 -14.90 -0.56
N PRO A 59 21.40 -15.51 0.61
CA PRO A 59 21.04 -16.90 0.85
C PRO A 59 19.61 -17.10 0.38
N VAL A 60 19.36 -18.19 -0.33
CA VAL A 60 18.03 -18.53 -0.86
C VAL A 60 17.13 -18.97 0.30
N GLU A 61 16.97 -18.12 1.29
CA GLU A 61 15.88 -18.21 2.25
C GLU A 61 14.61 -18.03 1.40
N ALA A 62 13.75 -19.05 1.43
CA ALA A 62 12.49 -19.03 0.72
C ALA A 62 11.74 -17.77 1.16
N GLN A 63 11.71 -16.76 0.28
CA GLN A 63 11.07 -15.50 0.64
C GLN A 63 9.57 -15.78 0.84
N PRO A 64 9.01 -15.38 2.00
CA PRO A 64 7.62 -15.66 2.32
C PRO A 64 6.71 -14.95 1.32
N VAL A 65 5.57 -15.58 1.03
CA VAL A 65 4.58 -15.01 0.08
C VAL A 65 3.83 -13.88 0.77
N SER A 66 3.74 -12.74 0.11
CA SER A 66 2.99 -11.59 0.62
C SER A 66 1.54 -11.62 0.15
N PHE A 67 0.63 -11.04 0.92
CA PHE A 67 -0.78 -10.92 0.55
C PHE A 67 -1.13 -9.47 0.25
N SER A 68 -1.73 -9.23 -0.91
CA SER A 68 -2.27 -7.91 -1.23
C SER A 68 -3.50 -7.60 -0.37
N LYS A 69 -3.85 -6.32 -0.29
CA LYS A 69 -5.07 -5.87 0.40
C LYS A 69 -6.33 -6.55 -0.17
N HIS A 70 -6.39 -6.78 -1.47
CA HIS A 70 -7.51 -7.48 -2.11
C HIS A 70 -7.57 -8.94 -1.71
N ALA A 71 -6.43 -9.62 -1.64
CA ALA A 71 -6.36 -11.01 -1.19
C ALA A 71 -6.83 -11.15 0.26
N LEU A 72 -6.30 -10.32 1.17
CA LEU A 72 -6.72 -10.33 2.58
C LEU A 72 -8.22 -10.07 2.73
N GLN A 73 -8.75 -9.06 2.06
CA GLN A 73 -10.20 -8.78 2.07
C GLN A 73 -11.04 -9.94 1.55
N ARG A 74 -10.55 -10.69 0.56
CA ARG A 74 -11.26 -11.85 0.00
C ARG A 74 -11.20 -13.05 0.94
N LEU A 75 -10.04 -13.31 1.56
CA LEU A 75 -9.87 -14.34 2.58
C LEU A 75 -10.78 -14.07 3.78
N ASP A 76 -10.81 -12.83 4.29
CA ASP A 76 -11.66 -12.42 5.40
C ASP A 76 -13.15 -12.57 5.08
N LYS A 77 -13.59 -12.07 3.91
CA LYS A 77 -15.00 -12.13 3.48
C LYS A 77 -15.54 -13.55 3.38
N ARG A 78 -14.68 -14.51 3.03
CA ARG A 78 -15.05 -15.92 2.89
C ARG A 78 -14.61 -16.77 4.08
N GLN A 79 -14.10 -16.15 5.14
CA GLN A 79 -13.58 -16.82 6.34
C GLN A 79 -12.58 -17.95 6.01
N ILE A 80 -11.77 -17.73 4.97
CA ILE A 80 -10.73 -18.67 4.55
C ILE A 80 -9.50 -18.39 5.40
N ALA A 81 -9.25 -19.25 6.39
CA ALA A 81 -8.01 -19.26 7.15
C ALA A 81 -7.00 -20.19 6.48
N LEU A 82 -5.78 -19.69 6.23
CA LEU A 82 -4.67 -20.50 5.73
C LEU A 82 -3.92 -21.09 6.91
N ALA A 83 -3.93 -22.42 7.03
CA ALA A 83 -3.08 -23.12 7.97
C ALA A 83 -1.60 -22.98 7.58
N PRO A 84 -0.65 -23.08 8.54
CA PRO A 84 0.79 -23.01 8.26
C PRO A 84 1.24 -23.95 7.13
N GLU A 85 0.68 -25.15 7.09
CA GLU A 85 0.96 -26.15 6.06
C GLU A 85 0.49 -25.70 4.67
N GLN A 86 -0.67 -25.04 4.59
CA GLN A 86 -1.21 -24.50 3.35
C GLN A 86 -0.36 -23.31 2.87
N ASN A 87 0.10 -22.47 3.79
CA ASN A 87 1.01 -21.39 3.44
C ASN A 87 2.31 -21.97 2.86
N GLN A 88 2.91 -22.98 3.51
CA GLN A 88 4.13 -23.63 3.01
C GLN A 88 3.96 -24.24 1.61
N ARG A 89 2.82 -24.91 1.35
CA ARG A 89 2.48 -25.44 0.03
C ARG A 89 2.34 -24.33 -1.01
N LEU A 90 1.71 -23.20 -0.65
CA LEU A 90 1.62 -22.03 -1.52
C LEU A 90 3.00 -21.48 -1.87
N GLU A 91 3.92 -21.35 -0.91
CA GLU A 91 5.27 -20.85 -1.19
C GLU A 91 6.04 -21.79 -2.12
N ASN A 92 5.90 -23.10 -1.92
CA ASN A 92 6.48 -24.11 -2.80
C ASN A 92 5.90 -24.03 -4.22
N ALA A 93 4.58 -23.83 -4.35
CA ALA A 93 3.92 -23.66 -5.64
C ALA A 93 4.40 -22.40 -6.37
N VAL A 94 4.53 -21.28 -5.64
CA VAL A 94 5.06 -20.02 -6.18
C VAL A 94 6.52 -20.19 -6.60
N GLN A 95 7.33 -20.88 -5.80
CA GLN A 95 8.73 -21.17 -6.14
C GLN A 95 8.83 -22.07 -7.38
N ALA A 96 7.96 -23.08 -7.51
CA ALA A 96 7.91 -23.93 -8.69
C ALA A 96 7.52 -23.14 -9.96
N ALA A 97 6.58 -22.19 -9.85
CA ALA A 97 6.22 -21.28 -10.93
C ALA A 97 7.39 -20.35 -11.29
N ALA A 98 8.07 -19.80 -10.28
CA ALA A 98 9.24 -18.92 -10.45
C ALA A 98 10.40 -19.63 -11.16
N ASN A 99 10.68 -20.87 -10.78
CA ASN A 99 11.73 -21.69 -11.41
C ASN A 99 11.45 -21.97 -12.89
N LYS A 100 10.18 -21.89 -13.32
CA LYS A 100 9.76 -22.03 -14.72
C LYS A 100 9.66 -20.70 -15.45
N GLY A 101 9.99 -19.58 -14.79
CA GLY A 101 9.97 -18.24 -15.39
C GLY A 101 8.58 -17.62 -15.51
N ALA A 102 7.59 -18.12 -14.76
CA ALA A 102 6.26 -17.52 -14.74
C ALA A 102 6.29 -16.15 -14.06
N ARG A 103 5.45 -15.21 -14.54
CA ARG A 103 5.29 -13.88 -13.93
C ARG A 103 3.94 -13.75 -13.21
N GLN A 104 2.88 -14.25 -13.83
CA GLN A 104 1.56 -14.39 -13.23
C GLN A 104 1.16 -15.86 -13.22
N SER A 105 0.80 -16.39 -12.06
CA SER A 105 0.40 -17.79 -11.92
C SER A 105 -0.93 -17.93 -11.21
N LEU A 106 -1.75 -18.85 -11.69
CA LEU A 106 -2.87 -19.38 -10.93
C LEU A 106 -2.39 -20.60 -10.16
N VAL A 107 -2.54 -20.58 -8.84
CA VAL A 107 -2.23 -21.70 -7.96
C VAL A 107 -3.54 -22.28 -7.46
N PHE A 108 -3.76 -23.56 -7.70
CA PHE A 108 -4.94 -24.28 -7.26
C PHE A 108 -4.56 -25.25 -6.14
N MET A 109 -5.10 -25.06 -4.94
CA MET A 109 -4.89 -25.97 -3.81
C MET A 109 -6.14 -26.01 -2.92
N ASP A 110 -6.49 -27.20 -2.42
CA ASP A 110 -7.58 -27.42 -1.45
C ASP A 110 -8.92 -26.80 -1.87
N GLY A 111 -9.22 -26.78 -3.18
CA GLY A 111 -10.44 -26.17 -3.71
C GLY A 111 -10.42 -24.64 -3.74
N ILE A 112 -9.26 -24.01 -3.51
CA ILE A 112 -9.07 -22.56 -3.58
C ILE A 112 -8.08 -22.23 -4.71
N ALA A 113 -8.48 -21.30 -5.57
CA ALA A 113 -7.65 -20.73 -6.61
C ALA A 113 -7.05 -19.40 -6.14
N PHE A 114 -5.72 -19.32 -6.10
CA PHE A 114 -4.95 -18.13 -5.78
C PHE A 114 -4.34 -17.57 -7.06
N VAL A 115 -4.55 -16.28 -7.31
CA VAL A 115 -3.83 -15.57 -8.38
C VAL A 115 -2.64 -14.90 -7.74
N VAL A 116 -1.45 -15.25 -8.21
CA VAL A 116 -0.18 -14.80 -7.64
C VAL A 116 0.65 -14.08 -8.69
N ASN A 117 1.13 -12.91 -8.32
CA ASN A 117 2.25 -12.28 -9.01
C ASN A 117 3.54 -12.92 -8.50
N VAL A 118 4.15 -13.75 -9.35
CA VAL A 118 5.34 -14.54 -9.02
C VAL A 118 6.57 -13.65 -8.90
N SER A 119 6.68 -12.61 -9.74
CA SER A 119 7.78 -11.64 -9.70
C SER A 119 7.86 -10.92 -8.36
N ASP A 120 6.70 -10.50 -7.85
CA ASP A 120 6.58 -9.80 -6.56
C ASP A 120 6.25 -10.75 -5.40
N ARG A 121 6.20 -12.07 -5.66
CA ARG A 121 5.75 -13.13 -4.72
C ARG A 121 4.53 -12.71 -3.91
N THR A 122 3.54 -12.10 -4.57
CA THR A 122 2.38 -11.48 -3.93
C THR A 122 1.08 -12.12 -4.42
N VAL A 123 0.27 -12.60 -3.48
CA VAL A 123 -1.09 -13.07 -3.74
C VAL A 123 -2.00 -11.88 -4.00
N VAL A 124 -2.55 -11.81 -5.20
CA VAL A 124 -3.43 -10.74 -5.66
C VAL A 124 -4.87 -11.03 -5.24
N THR A 125 -5.34 -12.25 -5.41
CA THR A 125 -6.70 -12.66 -5.01
C THR A 125 -6.76 -14.16 -4.69
N ALA A 126 -7.79 -14.55 -3.94
CA ALA A 126 -8.14 -15.93 -3.64
C ALA A 126 -9.63 -16.16 -3.94
N LEU A 127 -9.95 -17.32 -4.53
CA LEU A 127 -11.30 -17.74 -4.87
C LEU A 127 -11.53 -19.18 -4.41
N ASP A 128 -12.53 -19.41 -3.57
CA ASP A 128 -13.00 -20.76 -3.27
C ASP A 128 -13.86 -21.26 -4.43
N VAL A 129 -13.42 -22.35 -5.05
CA VAL A 129 -14.10 -23.07 -6.13
C VAL A 129 -14.62 -24.44 -5.70
N GLY A 130 -14.18 -24.94 -4.53
CA GLY A 130 -14.51 -26.26 -4.00
C GLY A 130 -15.84 -26.25 -3.26
N SER A 131 -16.18 -25.13 -2.61
CA SER A 131 -17.47 -24.93 -1.93
C SER A 131 -18.57 -24.56 -2.92
N SER A 132 -18.92 -25.51 -3.78
CA SER A 132 -20.11 -25.47 -4.63
C SER A 132 -21.42 -25.75 -3.85
N SER A 133 -21.35 -25.86 -2.51
CA SER A 133 -22.50 -26.14 -1.65
C SER A 133 -23.27 -24.86 -1.27
N GLY A 134 -24.17 -24.44 -2.17
CA GLY A 134 -25.57 -24.20 -1.79
C GLY A 134 -25.99 -22.95 -1.00
N THR A 135 -25.11 -22.03 -0.59
CA THR A 135 -25.56 -20.78 0.07
C THR A 135 -25.20 -19.57 -0.77
N GLY A 136 -26.23 -18.96 -1.36
CA GLY A 136 -26.16 -17.96 -2.43
C GLY A 136 -25.16 -16.83 -2.22
N GLY A 137 -24.31 -16.60 -3.22
CA GLY A 137 -23.39 -15.46 -3.19
C GLY A 137 -22.23 -15.44 -4.18
N GLY A 138 -22.41 -15.95 -5.41
CA GLY A 138 -21.61 -15.51 -6.57
C GLY A 138 -20.48 -16.42 -7.04
N GLU A 139 -20.27 -16.38 -8.38
CA GLU A 139 -19.04 -16.78 -9.09
C GLU A 139 -18.92 -18.24 -9.58
N ALA A 140 -20.03 -18.84 -10.06
CA ALA A 140 -19.98 -20.12 -10.80
C ALA A 140 -19.21 -20.07 -12.15
N ASN A 141 -18.83 -18.88 -12.61
CA ASN A 141 -18.08 -18.69 -13.86
C ASN A 141 -17.13 -17.47 -13.74
N THR A 142 -15.99 -17.66 -13.09
CA THR A 142 -14.94 -16.62 -12.99
C THR A 142 -13.83 -16.90 -13.99
N VAL A 143 -13.61 -15.97 -14.91
CA VAL A 143 -12.56 -16.06 -15.92
C VAL A 143 -11.35 -15.26 -15.46
N PHE A 144 -10.21 -15.94 -15.33
CA PHE A 144 -8.92 -15.30 -15.11
C PHE A 144 -8.19 -15.16 -16.44
N THR A 145 -7.61 -13.99 -16.69
CA THR A 145 -6.80 -13.69 -17.87
C THR A 145 -5.40 -13.29 -17.43
N ASN A 146 -4.47 -13.18 -18.39
CA ASN A 146 -3.09 -12.77 -18.12
C ASN A 146 -2.39 -13.71 -17.11
N ILE A 147 -2.65 -15.01 -17.24
CA ILE A 147 -2.03 -16.08 -16.45
C ILE A 147 -1.03 -16.80 -17.37
N ASP A 148 0.25 -16.79 -16.99
CA ASP A 148 1.33 -17.42 -17.75
C ASP A 148 1.51 -18.89 -17.35
N SER A 149 1.13 -19.25 -16.13
CA SER A 149 1.23 -20.61 -15.62
C SER A 149 0.09 -21.00 -14.69
N ALA A 150 -0.23 -22.29 -14.66
CA ALA A 150 -1.09 -22.89 -13.66
C ALA A 150 -0.30 -23.92 -12.86
N VAL A 151 -0.40 -23.85 -11.54
CA VAL A 151 0.18 -24.82 -10.61
C VAL A 151 -0.95 -25.47 -9.85
N VAL A 152 -0.99 -26.81 -9.87
CA VAL A 152 -1.92 -27.59 -9.05
C VAL A 152 -1.09 -28.21 -7.93
N ALA A 153 -1.44 -27.91 -6.68
CA ALA A 153 -0.64 -28.22 -5.50
C ALA A 153 -1.44 -29.01 -4.46
#